data_AF-A0A0P9CQH8-F1
#
_entry.id   AF-A0A0P9CQH8-F1
#
_cell.length_a   1.000
_cell.length_b   1.000
_cell.length_c   1.000
_cell.angle_alpha   90.00
_cell.angle_beta   90.00
_cell.angle_gamma   90.00
#
_symmetry.space_group_name_H-M   'P 1'
#
loop_
_entity.id
_entity.type
_entity.pdbx_description
1 polymer ?
#
loop_
_entity_poly.entity_id
_entity_poly.type
_entity_poly.pdbx_seq_one_letter_code
_entity_poly.pdbx_strand_id
1 'polypeptide(L)'
;MNKGIMKSTLAEYLVSLDTKLMLKQIQLLHLDKYTKKLDSIKLTQLLLFAQVNQISSLTSLSRKLNETKELQSEIGIQSISASQLSRKLRHLEQPFLDAVLQHCIAQLVRRIGLKKATKQLGRINLVDSSTITLCLSQYPWALYLPTHAGVKL
;
A
#
# COMPACT_ATOMS: atom_id res chain seq x y z
N MET A 1 -20.26 27.83 17.83
CA MET A 1 -18.85 27.60 17.45
C MET A 1 -18.40 26.25 18.01
N ASN A 2 -18.64 25.14 17.29
CA ASN A 2 -18.22 23.80 17.72
C ASN A 2 -17.02 23.35 16.88
N LYS A 3 -15.82 23.56 17.41
CA LYS A 3 -14.59 22.90 16.94
C LYS A 3 -14.58 21.46 17.49
N GLY A 4 -15.56 20.66 17.06
CA GLY A 4 -15.50 19.21 17.23
C GLY A 4 -14.39 18.70 16.33
N ILE A 5 -13.46 17.92 16.88
CA ILE A 5 -12.33 17.34 16.17
C ILE A 5 -12.88 16.55 14.97
N MET A 6 -12.90 17.15 13.79
CA MET A 6 -13.16 16.42 12.55
C MET A 6 -12.00 15.45 12.41
N LYS A 7 -12.23 14.18 12.76
CA LYS A 7 -11.32 13.12 12.36
C LYS A 7 -11.18 13.24 10.85
N SER A 8 -9.95 13.37 10.36
CA SER A 8 -9.75 13.44 8.92
C SER A 8 -10.31 12.18 8.29
N THR A 9 -10.77 12.29 7.04
CA THR A 9 -11.21 11.14 6.25
C THR A 9 -10.12 10.06 6.21
N LEU A 10 -8.84 10.45 6.22
CA LEU A 10 -7.72 9.54 6.36
C LEU A 10 -7.76 8.77 7.69
N ALA A 11 -7.92 9.47 8.81
CA ALA A 11 -7.94 8.86 10.13
C ALA A 11 -9.05 7.80 10.25
N GLU A 12 -10.21 8.02 9.61
CA GLU A 12 -11.29 7.02 9.57
C GLU A 12 -10.87 5.74 8.83
N TYR A 13 -10.18 5.85 7.70
CA TYR A 13 -9.62 4.69 6.99
C TYR A 13 -8.54 3.99 7.81
N LEU A 14 -7.65 4.75 8.45
CA LEU A 14 -6.54 4.20 9.24
C LEU A 14 -7.02 3.44 10.49
N VAL A 15 -8.16 3.81 11.09
CA VAL A 15 -8.74 3.11 12.24
C VAL A 15 -9.08 1.64 11.93
N SER A 16 -9.29 1.30 10.65
CA SER A 16 -9.59 -0.07 10.23
C SER A 16 -8.34 -0.97 10.17
N LEU A 17 -7.13 -0.39 10.23
CA LEU A 17 -5.88 -1.13 10.32
C LEU A 17 -5.65 -1.53 11.79
N ASP A 18 -5.63 -2.84 12.06
CA ASP A 18 -5.30 -3.33 13.40
C ASP A 18 -3.80 -3.24 13.65
N THR A 19 -3.39 -2.14 14.30
CA THR A 19 -2.00 -1.88 14.69
C THR A 19 -1.40 -3.03 15.51
N LYS A 20 -2.19 -3.70 16.37
CA LYS A 20 -1.67 -4.81 17.19
C LYS A 20 -1.28 -6.00 16.32
N LEU A 21 -2.12 -6.32 15.34
CA LEU A 21 -1.79 -7.36 14.36
C LEU A 21 -0.56 -6.98 13.54
N MET A 22 -0.48 -5.74 13.06
CA MET A 22 0.67 -5.28 12.26
C MET A 22 1.98 -5.40 13.07
N LEU A 23 1.98 -4.97 14.34
CA LEU A 23 3.14 -5.12 15.21
C LEU A 23 3.55 -6.58 15.41
N LYS A 24 2.58 -7.49 15.59
CA LYS A 24 2.85 -8.93 15.70
C LYS A 24 3.49 -9.49 14.42
N GLN A 25 3.00 -9.10 13.25
CA GLN A 25 3.56 -9.52 11.97
C GLN A 25 4.96 -8.94 11.73
N ILE A 26 5.19 -7.67 12.10
CA ILE A 26 6.52 -7.03 12.03
C ILE A 26 7.54 -7.78 12.89
N GLN A 27 7.15 -8.24 14.08
CA GLN A 27 8.01 -9.03 14.95
C GLN A 27 8.33 -10.41 14.36
N LEU A 28 7.32 -11.08 13.81
CA LEU A 28 7.45 -12.41 13.18
C LEU A 28 8.37 -12.37 11.95
N LEU A 29 8.21 -11.35 11.11
CA LEU A 29 8.89 -11.22 9.82
C LEU A 29 10.15 -10.33 9.91
N HIS A 30 10.48 -9.80 11.08
CA HIS A 30 11.66 -8.96 11.33
C HIS A 30 11.80 -7.71 10.42
N LEU A 31 10.67 -7.14 9.94
CA LEU A 31 10.62 -6.13 8.86
C LEU A 31 11.17 -4.74 9.21
N ASP A 32 11.26 -4.40 10.50
CA ASP A 32 11.64 -3.07 10.98
C ASP A 32 12.99 -3.02 11.71
N LYS A 33 13.84 -4.04 11.53
CA LYS A 33 15.19 -4.04 12.12
C LYS A 33 15.98 -2.81 11.64
N TYR A 34 16.54 -2.05 12.59
CA TYR A 34 17.28 -0.80 12.35
C TYR A 34 16.48 0.32 11.64
N THR A 35 15.15 0.23 11.62
CA THR A 35 14.31 1.23 10.96
C THR A 35 14.07 2.42 11.89
N LYS A 36 14.56 3.62 11.51
CA LYS A 36 14.46 4.82 12.36
C LYS A 36 13.22 5.68 12.06
N LYS A 37 13.00 6.03 10.80
CA LYS A 37 12.04 7.08 10.40
C LYS A 37 10.74 6.52 9.81
N LEU A 38 10.85 5.50 8.97
CA LEU A 38 9.77 4.95 8.15
C LEU A 38 9.62 3.44 8.42
N ASP A 39 8.83 3.11 9.43
CA ASP A 39 8.46 1.73 9.74
C ASP A 39 7.41 1.17 8.77
N SER A 40 7.15 -0.13 8.87
CA SER A 40 6.23 -0.83 7.98
C SER A 40 4.78 -0.36 8.13
N ILE A 41 4.40 0.10 9.33
CA ILE A 41 3.06 0.65 9.59
C ILE A 41 2.89 1.97 8.85
N LYS A 42 3.81 2.92 9.06
CA LYS A 42 3.78 4.24 8.41
C LYS A 42 3.85 4.13 6.90
N LEU A 43 4.66 3.21 6.36
CA LEU A 43 4.67 2.97 4.92
C LEU A 43 3.30 2.48 4.43
N THR A 44 2.69 1.51 5.12
CA THR A 44 1.35 0.98 4.75
C THR A 44 0.29 2.07 4.78
N GLN A 45 0.30 2.93 5.80
CA GLN A 45 -0.60 4.08 5.91
C GLN A 45 -0.41 5.07 4.75
N LEU A 46 0.83 5.36 4.36
CA LEU A 46 1.15 6.23 3.22
C LEU A 46 0.71 5.62 1.88
N LEU A 47 0.85 4.30 1.70
CA LEU A 47 0.37 3.62 0.50
C LEU A 47 -1.15 3.63 0.42
N LEU A 48 -1.85 3.44 1.55
CA LEU A 48 -3.31 3.55 1.60
C LEU A 48 -3.76 4.97 1.27
N PHE A 49 -3.09 5.98 1.83
CA PHE A 49 -3.34 7.39 1.48
C PHE A 49 -3.18 7.62 -0.02
N ALA A 50 -2.08 7.12 -0.61
CA ALA A 50 -1.80 7.25 -2.03
C ALA A 50 -2.91 6.62 -2.87
N GLN A 51 -3.39 5.43 -2.48
CA GLN A 51 -4.47 4.73 -3.18
C GLN A 51 -5.79 5.50 -3.13
N VAL A 52 -6.19 5.98 -1.95
CA VAL A 52 -7.43 6.77 -1.77
C VAL A 52 -7.38 8.08 -2.57
N ASN A 53 -6.21 8.70 -2.66
CA ASN A 53 -6.01 9.98 -3.34
C ASN A 53 -5.52 9.83 -4.79
N GLN A 54 -5.50 8.60 -5.33
CA GLN A 54 -5.07 8.31 -6.70
C GLN A 54 -3.68 8.88 -7.04
N ILE A 55 -2.74 8.81 -6.09
CA ILE A 55 -1.35 9.24 -6.28
C ILE A 55 -0.57 8.10 -6.94
N SER A 56 -0.21 8.28 -8.21
CA SER A 56 0.35 7.23 -9.07
C SER A 56 1.85 7.00 -8.95
N SER A 57 2.60 7.79 -8.16
CA SER A 57 4.05 7.62 -8.02
C SER A 57 4.58 7.91 -6.62
N LEU A 58 5.67 7.22 -6.24
CA LEU A 58 6.37 7.46 -4.98
C LEU A 58 6.97 8.88 -4.91
N THR A 59 7.36 9.45 -6.05
CA THR A 59 7.85 10.83 -6.13
C THR A 59 6.74 11.82 -5.79
N SER A 60 5.56 11.65 -6.38
CA SER A 60 4.38 12.46 -6.08
C SER A 60 3.94 12.30 -4.63
N LEU A 61 3.99 11.07 -4.09
CA LEU A 61 3.65 10.78 -2.69
C LEU A 61 4.62 11.46 -1.72
N SER A 62 5.92 11.36 -1.98
CA SER A 62 6.97 12.03 -1.20
C SER A 62 6.78 13.55 -1.20
N ARG A 63 6.54 14.14 -2.37
CA ARG A 63 6.25 15.59 -2.49
C ARG A 63 5.00 15.96 -1.69
N LYS A 64 3.90 15.22 -1.86
CA LYS A 64 2.64 15.49 -1.16
C LYS A 64 2.80 15.43 0.35
N LEU A 65 3.54 14.45 0.88
CA LEU A 65 3.85 14.37 2.31
C LEU A 65 4.67 15.58 2.78
N ASN A 66 5.69 15.98 2.01
CA ASN A 66 6.57 17.09 2.39
C ASN A 66 5.85 18.45 2.39
N GLU A 67 4.80 18.61 1.57
CA GLU A 67 4.02 19.86 1.44
C GLU A 67 2.83 19.94 2.42
N THR A 68 2.36 18.81 2.97
CA THR A 68 1.10 18.74 3.74
C THR A 68 1.38 18.49 5.23
N LYS A 69 1.31 19.53 6.07
CA LYS A 69 1.61 19.43 7.51
C LYS A 69 0.64 18.51 8.26
N GLU A 70 -0.62 18.49 7.85
CA GLU A 70 -1.65 17.63 8.44
C GLU A 70 -1.28 16.15 8.25
N LEU A 71 -0.88 15.77 7.02
CA LEU A 71 -0.45 14.41 6.71
C LEU A 71 0.83 14.04 7.45
N GLN A 72 1.78 14.97 7.61
CA GLN A 72 2.99 14.76 8.41
C GLN A 72 2.65 14.47 9.87
N SER A 73 1.69 15.20 10.43
CA SER A 73 1.22 15.02 11.81
C SER A 73 0.50 13.69 11.99
N GLU A 74 -0.32 13.28 11.03
CA GLU A 74 -1.08 12.02 11.10
C GLU A 74 -0.20 10.78 10.97
N ILE A 75 0.77 10.81 10.05
CA ILE A 75 1.71 9.70 9.83
C ILE A 75 2.87 9.72 10.85
N GLY A 76 3.15 10.86 11.46
CA GLY A 76 4.28 11.04 12.38
C GLY A 76 5.63 11.07 11.66
N ILE A 77 5.70 11.70 10.48
CA ILE A 77 6.91 11.87 9.68
C ILE A 77 6.96 13.31 9.15
N GLN A 78 8.03 14.06 9.48
CA GLN A 78 8.19 15.45 9.03
C GLN A 78 8.58 15.58 7.55
N SER A 79 9.28 14.60 6.99
CA SER A 79 9.70 14.61 5.60
C SER A 79 10.09 13.23 5.10
N ILE A 80 10.03 12.98 3.80
CA ILE A 80 10.53 11.73 3.21
C ILE A 80 11.00 11.98 1.78
N SER A 81 11.98 11.21 1.32
CA SER A 81 12.33 11.13 -0.11
C SER A 81 11.65 9.94 -0.79
N ALA A 82 11.46 10.04 -2.10
CA ALA A 82 10.97 8.93 -2.92
C ALA A 82 11.87 7.68 -2.83
N SER A 83 13.19 7.89 -2.72
CA SER A 83 14.17 6.80 -2.58
C SER A 83 14.04 6.06 -1.24
N GLN A 84 13.68 6.76 -0.15
CA GLN A 84 13.41 6.13 1.15
C GLN A 84 12.14 5.27 1.09
N LEU A 85 11.06 5.78 0.47
CA LEU A 85 9.83 5.02 0.24
C LEU A 85 10.11 3.76 -0.59
N SER A 86 10.82 3.90 -1.70
CA SER A 86 11.16 2.78 -2.60
C SER A 86 12.01 1.72 -1.89
N ARG A 87 13.04 2.12 -1.14
CA ARG A 87 13.87 1.20 -0.37
C ARG A 87 13.03 0.42 0.64
N LYS A 88 12.18 1.10 1.41
CA LYS A 88 11.35 0.43 2.41
C LYS A 88 10.32 -0.49 1.77
N LEU A 89 9.70 -0.07 0.66
CA LEU A 89 8.74 -0.88 -0.09
C LEU A 89 9.37 -2.19 -0.58
N ARG A 90 10.62 -2.17 -1.05
CA ARG A 90 11.35 -3.40 -1.44
C ARG A 90 11.60 -4.38 -0.29
N HIS A 91 11.68 -3.88 0.94
CA HIS A 91 11.86 -4.70 2.15
C HIS A 91 10.55 -5.06 2.82
N LEU A 92 9.42 -4.55 2.31
CA LEU A 92 8.11 -4.91 2.83
C LEU A 92 7.72 -6.25 2.22
N GLU A 93 7.69 -7.29 3.06
CA GLU A 93 7.41 -8.63 2.57
C GLU A 93 5.91 -8.83 2.31
N GLN A 94 5.58 -9.55 1.23
CA GLN A 94 4.22 -9.85 0.84
C GLN A 94 3.37 -10.50 1.96
N PRO A 95 3.89 -11.47 2.76
CA PRO A 95 3.12 -12.08 3.85
C PRO A 95 2.58 -11.07 4.88
N PHE A 96 3.27 -9.94 5.08
CA PHE A 96 2.80 -8.88 5.96
C PHE A 96 1.55 -8.19 5.40
N LEU A 97 1.59 -7.78 4.12
CA LEU A 97 0.44 -7.13 3.47
C LEU A 97 -0.75 -8.08 3.35
N ASP A 98 -0.49 -9.35 3.04
CA ASP A 98 -1.53 -10.39 2.98
C ASP A 98 -2.20 -10.57 4.34
N ALA A 99 -1.43 -10.63 5.42
CA ALA A 99 -1.98 -10.76 6.78
C ALA A 99 -2.85 -9.55 7.15
N VAL A 100 -2.42 -8.33 6.79
CA VAL A 100 -3.21 -7.10 7.03
C VAL A 100 -4.51 -7.13 6.23
N LEU A 101 -4.44 -7.45 4.93
CA LEU A 101 -5.62 -7.53 4.06
C LEU A 101 -6.62 -8.59 4.53
N GLN A 102 -6.14 -9.80 4.81
CA GLN A 102 -6.98 -10.90 5.31
C GLN A 102 -7.64 -10.52 6.62
N HIS A 103 -6.95 -9.81 7.51
CA HIS A 103 -7.53 -9.34 8.75
C HIS A 103 -8.64 -8.32 8.52
N CYS A 104 -8.44 -7.34 7.62
CA CYS A 104 -9.49 -6.38 7.25
C CYS A 104 -10.71 -7.08 6.65
N ILE A 105 -10.51 -8.06 5.76
CA ILE A 105 -11.60 -8.87 5.19
C ILE A 105 -12.32 -9.66 6.30
N ALA A 106 -11.59 -10.27 7.23
CA ALA A 106 -12.18 -10.99 8.35
C ALA A 106 -13.01 -10.07 9.25
N GLN A 107 -12.54 -8.86 9.54
CA GLN A 107 -13.31 -7.85 10.27
C GLN A 107 -14.60 -7.46 9.52
N LEU A 108 -14.51 -7.23 8.21
CA LEU A 108 -15.66 -6.93 7.38
C LEU A 108 -16.70 -8.06 7.43
N VAL A 109 -16.27 -9.31 7.20
CA VAL A 109 -17.13 -10.50 7.26
C VAL A 109 -17.80 -10.64 8.62
N ARG A 110 -17.09 -10.39 9.72
CA ARG A 110 -17.67 -10.42 11.08
C ARG A 110 -18.75 -9.37 11.30
N ARG A 111 -18.61 -8.18 10.70
CA ARG A 111 -19.55 -7.06 10.89
C ARG A 111 -20.83 -7.21 10.08
N ILE A 112 -20.73 -7.63 8.82
CA ILE A 112 -21.88 -7.62 7.89
C ILE A 112 -22.29 -9.00 7.37
N GLY A 113 -21.56 -10.05 7.75
CA GLY A 113 -21.79 -11.42 7.30
C GLY A 113 -21.16 -11.70 5.93
N LEU A 114 -20.82 -12.97 5.70
CA LEU A 114 -20.08 -13.41 4.50
C LEU A 114 -20.76 -12.98 3.19
N LYS A 115 -22.06 -13.30 3.01
CA LYS A 115 -22.78 -13.00 1.76
C LYS A 115 -22.73 -11.51 1.37
N LYS A 116 -22.93 -10.61 2.34
CA LYS A 116 -22.90 -9.15 2.10
C LYS A 116 -21.48 -8.67 1.86
N ALA A 117 -20.50 -9.19 2.61
CA ALA A 117 -19.10 -8.86 2.44
C ALA A 117 -18.59 -9.26 1.05
N THR A 118 -18.85 -10.48 0.59
CA THR A 118 -18.43 -10.93 -0.75
C THR A 118 -19.08 -10.09 -1.85
N LYS A 119 -20.34 -9.67 -1.68
CA LYS A 119 -21.02 -8.77 -2.61
C LYS A 119 -20.38 -7.38 -2.67
N GLN A 120 -19.97 -6.82 -1.52
CA GLN A 120 -19.34 -5.49 -1.45
C GLN A 120 -17.89 -5.49 -1.93
N LEU A 121 -17.10 -6.52 -1.60
CA LEU A 121 -15.73 -6.68 -2.09
C LEU A 121 -15.70 -6.84 -3.61
N GLY A 122 -16.75 -7.41 -4.20
CA GLY A 122 -16.83 -7.66 -5.62
C GLY A 122 -15.81 -8.70 -6.07
N ARG A 123 -15.44 -8.65 -7.36
CA ARG A 123 -14.44 -9.56 -7.94
C ARG A 123 -13.05 -8.97 -7.72
N ILE A 124 -12.25 -9.61 -6.87
CA ILE A 124 -10.83 -9.27 -6.69
C ILE A 124 -10.07 -9.99 -7.80
N ASN A 125 -9.59 -9.24 -8.79
CA ASN A 125 -8.75 -9.80 -9.83
C ASN A 125 -7.31 -9.85 -9.32
N LEU A 126 -6.68 -11.02 -9.39
CA LEU A 126 -5.24 -11.14 -9.16
C LEU A 126 -4.54 -10.45 -10.33
N VAL A 127 -3.77 -9.39 -10.04
CA VAL A 127 -2.92 -8.74 -11.04
C VAL A 127 -1.54 -9.38 -10.93
N ASP A 128 -1.10 -10.07 -11.97
CA ASP A 128 0.29 -10.50 -12.09
C ASP A 128 1.11 -9.34 -12.65
N SER A 129 2.02 -8.80 -11.85
CA SER A 129 2.97 -7.76 -12.27
C SER A 129 4.40 -8.32 -12.42
N SER A 130 4.52 -9.62 -12.67
CA SER A 130 5.81 -10.25 -12.94
C SER A 130 6.48 -9.57 -14.14
N THR A 131 7.73 -9.12 -13.95
CA THR A 131 8.55 -8.58 -15.04
C THR A 131 9.46 -9.69 -15.55
N ILE A 132 9.32 -10.05 -16.82
CA ILE A 132 10.17 -11.04 -17.48
C ILE A 132 11.19 -10.30 -18.34
N THR A 133 12.48 -10.48 -18.05
CA THR A 133 13.54 -9.92 -18.90
C THR A 133 13.66 -10.76 -20.17
N LEU A 134 13.30 -10.17 -21.32
CA LEU A 134 13.42 -10.83 -22.61
C LEU A 134 14.70 -10.40 -23.31
N CYS A 135 15.53 -11.37 -23.69
CA CYS A 135 16.70 -11.13 -24.54
C CYS A 135 16.26 -11.15 -26.01
N LEU A 136 16.37 -10.01 -26.70
CA LEU A 136 15.90 -9.88 -28.09
C LEU A 136 16.51 -10.92 -29.05
N SER A 137 17.74 -11.38 -28.79
CA SER A 137 18.38 -12.41 -29.62
C SER A 137 17.85 -13.82 -29.38
N GLN A 138 17.32 -14.12 -28.19
CA GLN A 138 16.77 -15.44 -27.85
C GLN A 138 15.27 -15.53 -28.12
N TYR A 139 14.57 -14.40 -28.14
CA TYR A 139 13.13 -14.33 -28.33
C TYR A 139 12.76 -13.41 -29.52
N PRO A 140 13.17 -13.76 -30.76
CA PRO A 140 12.89 -12.93 -31.94
C PRO A 140 11.39 -12.81 -32.26
N TRP A 141 10.57 -13.71 -31.71
CA TRP A 141 9.11 -13.67 -31.81
C TRP A 141 8.46 -12.65 -30.86
N ALA A 142 9.19 -12.19 -29.83
CA ALA A 142 8.70 -11.27 -28.81
C ALA A 142 8.81 -9.79 -29.25
N LEU A 143 8.22 -9.47 -30.40
CA LEU A 143 8.21 -8.11 -30.93
C LEU A 143 7.17 -7.26 -30.20
N TYR A 144 7.57 -6.06 -29.78
CA TYR A 144 6.63 -5.06 -29.24
C TYR A 144 5.71 -4.56 -30.35
N LEU A 145 4.41 -4.74 -30.18
CA LEU A 145 3.39 -4.23 -31.10
C LEU A 145 2.87 -2.89 -30.59
N PRO A 146 3.15 -1.76 -31.27
CA PRO A 146 2.71 -0.42 -30.83
C PRO A 146 1.19 -0.29 -30.72
N THR A 147 0.46 -1.05 -31.54
CA THR A 147 -1.02 -1.05 -31.60
C THR A 147 -1.67 -1.59 -30.32
N HIS A 148 -1.00 -2.50 -29.61
CA HIS A 148 -1.52 -3.12 -28.38
C HIS A 148 -0.65 -2.85 -27.16
N ALA A 149 0.40 -2.04 -27.32
CA ALA A 149 1.42 -1.76 -26.31
C ALA A 149 1.88 -3.04 -25.57
N GLY A 150 1.99 -4.15 -26.31
CA GLY A 150 2.13 -5.48 -25.73
C GLY A 150 2.98 -6.40 -26.58
N VAL A 151 3.46 -7.46 -25.94
CA VAL A 151 4.16 -8.59 -26.56
C VAL A 151 3.18 -9.76 -26.57
N LYS A 152 3.03 -10.43 -27.72
CA LYS A 152 2.18 -11.61 -27.82
C LYS A 152 2.94 -12.81 -27.25
N LEU A 153 2.54 -13.26 -26.06
CA LEU A 153 3.01 -14.49 -25.42
C LEU A 153 2.10 -15.66 -25.80
#